data_AF-A0A5B7BEL8-F1
#
_entry.id   AF-A0A5B7BEL8-F1
#
_cell.length_a   1.000
_cell.length_b   1.000
_cell.length_c   1.000
_cell.angle_alpha   90.00
_cell.angle_beta   90.00
_cell.angle_gamma   90.00
#
_symmetry.space_group_name_H-M   'P 1'
#
loop_
_entity.id
_entity.type
_entity.pdbx_description
1 polymer ?
#
loop_
_entity_poly.entity_id
_entity_poly.type
_entity_poly.pdbx_seq_one_letter_code
_entity_poly.pdbx_strand_id
1 'polypeptide(L)'
;KRLPVLYLPNCNSLAEIQGLENLNYVRIIHMESCSILANNLKDSFLKGQSELYKSSIYLPKKEIPDWFSYRRMGSSISFDMPLHVEHQFLGMTLWAVFAAEEDRDERVISPAIAISDTTNGVDWTFRPTTAGILVTRQEHSWVSHMPKSYFRYPLKGGERMEVWINIEEPFEVKKWGIHLVCKPDITKDDLQVSIQMARMNE
;
A
#
# COMPACT_ATOMS: atom_id res chain seq x y z
N LYS A 1 6.38 -6.76 19.57
CA LYS A 1 7.55 -6.70 18.64
C LYS A 1 7.57 -5.31 17.99
N ARG A 2 8.69 -4.59 17.95
CA ARG A 2 8.78 -3.30 17.22
C ARG A 2 8.98 -3.60 15.74
N LEU A 3 8.11 -3.05 14.88
CA LEU A 3 8.20 -3.21 13.44
C LEU A 3 9.33 -2.31 12.87
N PRO A 4 10.04 -2.73 11.81
CA PRO A 4 11.10 -1.94 11.20
C PRO A 4 10.61 -0.58 10.70
N VAL A 5 11.45 0.43 10.87
CA VAL A 5 11.27 1.80 10.39
C VAL A 5 12.57 2.22 9.72
N LEU A 6 12.53 2.51 8.43
CA LEU A 6 13.70 2.92 7.64
C LEU A 6 13.48 4.35 7.15
N TYR A 7 14.38 5.27 7.54
CA TYR A 7 14.40 6.66 7.07
C TYR A 7 15.71 6.88 6.31
N LEU A 8 15.58 7.04 4.99
CA LEU A 8 16.68 7.13 4.04
C LEU A 8 16.45 8.29 3.06
N PRO A 9 16.16 9.53 3.50
CA PRO A 9 16.00 10.64 2.57
C PRO A 9 17.34 10.99 1.91
N ASN A 10 17.29 11.41 0.64
CA ASN A 10 18.43 11.96 -0.11
C ASN A 10 19.64 11.03 -0.26
N CYS A 11 19.46 9.71 -0.08
CA CYS A 11 20.46 8.67 -0.24
C CYS A 11 20.67 8.30 -1.73
N ASN A 12 21.05 9.26 -2.56
CA ASN A 12 21.14 9.10 -4.03
C ASN A 12 22.13 8.04 -4.51
N SER A 13 23.17 7.75 -3.74
CA SER A 13 24.20 6.77 -4.10
C SER A 13 23.90 5.35 -3.61
N LEU A 14 22.88 5.18 -2.76
CA LEU A 14 22.51 3.87 -2.23
C LEU A 14 21.71 3.11 -3.26
N ALA A 15 22.28 2.04 -3.81
CA ALA A 15 21.63 1.25 -4.85
C ALA A 15 20.71 0.15 -4.28
N GLU A 16 21.07 -0.44 -3.15
CA GLU A 16 20.37 -1.61 -2.60
C GLU A 16 20.50 -1.67 -1.07
N ILE A 17 19.52 -2.29 -0.42
CA ILE A 17 19.60 -2.74 0.96
C ILE A 17 19.37 -4.24 0.95
N GLN A 18 20.45 -5.01 1.14
CA GLN A 18 20.35 -6.47 1.14
C GLN A 18 19.42 -6.96 2.25
N GLY A 19 18.52 -7.88 1.89
CA GLY A 19 17.58 -8.48 2.82
C GLY A 19 16.33 -7.64 3.09
N LEU A 20 16.15 -6.49 2.42
CA LEU A 20 14.90 -5.73 2.46
C LEU A 20 13.72 -6.58 1.95
N GLU A 21 13.95 -7.44 0.96
CA GLU A 21 12.96 -8.39 0.43
C GLU A 21 12.60 -9.52 1.40
N ASN A 22 13.45 -9.79 2.39
CA ASN A 22 13.22 -10.81 3.42
C ASN A 22 12.35 -10.26 4.56
N LEU A 23 12.02 -8.97 4.55
CA LEU A 23 11.14 -8.38 5.53
C LEU A 23 9.69 -8.74 5.19
N ASN A 24 9.09 -9.58 6.04
CA ASN A 24 7.66 -9.89 5.96
C ASN A 24 6.76 -8.69 6.30
N TYR A 25 7.32 -7.65 6.94
CA TYR A 25 6.58 -6.47 7.36
C TYR A 25 7.51 -5.30 7.65
N VAL A 26 7.04 -4.10 7.34
CA VAL A 26 7.64 -2.82 7.72
C VAL A 26 6.55 -1.89 8.22
N ARG A 27 6.92 -0.97 9.10
CA ARG A 27 6.00 0.08 9.55
C ARG A 27 6.13 1.32 8.70
N ILE A 28 7.36 1.77 8.46
CA ILE A 28 7.68 2.92 7.61
C ILE A 28 8.91 2.61 6.77
N ILE A 29 8.86 2.98 5.49
CA ILE A 29 10.03 3.16 4.63
C ILE A 29 9.92 4.57 4.03
N HIS A 30 10.91 5.42 4.26
CA HIS A 30 10.98 6.76 3.70
C HIS A 30 12.22 6.88 2.83
N MET A 31 12.05 6.88 1.50
CA MET A 31 13.14 6.88 0.50
C MET A 31 13.09 8.10 -0.41
N GLU A 32 12.57 9.22 0.10
CA GLU A 32 12.52 10.50 -0.61
C GLU A 32 13.85 10.80 -1.32
N SER A 33 13.76 11.23 -2.58
CA SER A 33 14.94 11.54 -3.41
C SER A 33 15.96 10.39 -3.53
N CYS A 34 15.56 9.12 -3.44
CA CYS A 34 16.42 7.94 -3.64
C CYS A 34 15.97 7.12 -4.85
N SER A 35 16.15 7.65 -6.05
CA SER A 35 15.63 7.03 -7.28
C SER A 35 16.21 5.63 -7.53
N ILE A 36 17.52 5.42 -7.32
CA ILE A 36 18.18 4.13 -7.54
C ILE A 36 17.60 3.06 -6.62
N LEU A 37 17.59 3.32 -5.31
CA LEU A 37 17.04 2.39 -4.31
C LEU A 37 15.56 2.09 -4.55
N ALA A 38 14.76 3.13 -4.82
CA ALA A 38 13.33 2.96 -5.06
C ALA A 38 13.05 2.12 -6.32
N ASN A 39 13.84 2.27 -7.36
CA ASN A 39 13.72 1.47 -8.59
C ASN A 39 14.03 0.00 -8.35
N ASN A 40 14.98 -0.30 -7.46
CA ASN A 40 15.34 -1.66 -7.09
C ASN A 40 14.38 -2.31 -6.06
N LEU A 41 13.40 -1.57 -5.54
CA LEU A 41 12.39 -2.13 -4.64
C LEU A 41 11.49 -3.10 -5.42
N LYS A 42 11.55 -4.38 -5.04
CA LYS A 42 10.79 -5.47 -5.68
C LYS A 42 9.28 -5.33 -5.44
N ASP A 43 8.49 -5.52 -6.49
CA ASP A 43 7.02 -5.53 -6.41
C ASP A 43 6.49 -6.59 -5.43
N SER A 44 7.16 -7.74 -5.33
CA SER A 44 6.79 -8.81 -4.40
C SER A 44 6.75 -8.34 -2.95
N PHE A 45 7.66 -7.44 -2.57
CA PHE A 45 7.65 -6.83 -1.24
C PHE A 45 6.40 -5.97 -1.01
N LEU A 46 5.99 -5.18 -2.01
CA LEU A 46 4.80 -4.33 -1.92
C LEU A 46 3.48 -5.12 -1.97
N LYS A 47 3.48 -6.29 -2.58
CA LYS A 47 2.34 -7.22 -2.61
C LYS A 47 2.22 -8.04 -1.33
N GLY A 48 3.35 -8.46 -0.74
CA GLY A 48 3.43 -9.31 0.45
C GLY A 48 3.22 -8.56 1.78
N GLN A 49 2.20 -7.71 1.87
CA GLN A 49 1.93 -6.92 3.07
C GLN A 49 1.07 -7.68 4.10
N SER A 50 1.11 -7.22 5.35
CA SER A 50 0.62 -7.97 6.52
C SER A 50 -0.89 -7.86 6.73
N GLU A 51 -1.59 -8.97 7.00
CA GLU A 51 -3.00 -9.00 7.42
C GLU A 51 -3.29 -8.23 8.73
N LEU A 52 -2.25 -7.91 9.50
CA LEU A 52 -2.36 -7.36 10.85
C LEU A 52 -1.78 -5.96 10.98
N TYR A 53 -0.75 -5.64 10.20
CA TYR A 53 0.04 -4.42 10.40
C TYR A 53 -0.09 -3.47 9.22
N LYS A 54 -0.49 -2.23 9.51
CA LYS A 54 -0.42 -1.15 8.54
C LYS A 54 1.02 -0.73 8.27
N SER A 55 1.28 -0.26 7.05
CA SER A 55 2.56 0.27 6.62
C SER A 55 2.40 1.55 5.81
N SER A 56 3.45 2.37 5.79
CA SER A 56 3.57 3.54 4.91
C SER A 56 4.94 3.53 4.24
N ILE A 57 4.98 3.67 2.92
CA ILE A 57 6.20 3.68 2.12
C ILE A 57 6.16 4.94 1.25
N TYR A 58 7.23 5.73 1.28
CA TYR A 58 7.34 6.97 0.52
C TYR A 58 8.49 6.84 -0.47
N LEU A 59 8.20 7.08 -1.74
CA LEU A 59 9.09 6.77 -2.86
C LEU A 59 9.16 7.95 -3.84
N PRO A 60 10.31 8.23 -4.46
CA PRO A 60 10.48 9.18 -5.55
C PRO A 60 10.04 8.55 -6.88
N LYS A 61 8.87 7.91 -6.87
CA LYS A 61 8.24 7.30 -8.05
C LYS A 61 7.03 8.11 -8.46
N LYS A 62 6.74 8.13 -9.76
CA LYS A 62 5.61 8.86 -10.36
C LYS A 62 4.64 7.98 -11.14
N GLU A 63 4.99 6.70 -11.30
CA GLU A 63 4.16 5.73 -11.99
C GLU A 63 3.65 4.68 -11.01
N ILE A 64 2.39 4.30 -11.23
CA ILE A 64 1.72 3.26 -10.46
C ILE A 64 1.94 1.94 -11.19
N PRO A 65 2.47 0.90 -10.51
CA PRO A 65 2.68 -0.40 -11.13
C PRO A 65 1.40 -0.99 -11.74
N ASP A 66 1.54 -1.75 -12.82
CA ASP A 66 0.39 -2.30 -13.56
C ASP A 66 -0.44 -3.33 -12.79
N TRP A 67 0.10 -3.88 -11.70
CA TRP A 67 -0.60 -4.82 -10.83
C TRP A 67 -1.63 -4.15 -9.88
N PHE A 68 -1.70 -2.82 -9.86
CA PHE A 68 -2.82 -2.11 -9.25
C PHE A 68 -4.05 -2.20 -10.16
N SER A 69 -5.03 -3.00 -9.74
CA SER A 69 -6.22 -3.31 -10.55
C SER A 69 -7.12 -2.09 -10.77
N TYR A 70 -7.25 -1.22 -9.77
CA TYR A 70 -8.07 -0.03 -9.84
C TYR A 70 -7.16 1.19 -9.90
N ARG A 71 -7.11 1.88 -11.04
CA ARG A 71 -6.28 3.08 -11.24
C ARG A 71 -7.12 4.20 -11.83
N ARG A 72 -6.99 5.41 -11.29
CA ARG A 72 -7.70 6.61 -11.76
C ARG A 72 -6.86 7.88 -11.57
N MET A 73 -7.25 8.90 -12.32
CA MET A 73 -6.88 10.30 -12.06
C MET A 73 -7.86 10.89 -11.03
N GLY A 74 -7.42 11.92 -10.29
CA GLY A 74 -8.23 12.58 -9.27
C GLY A 74 -8.13 11.91 -7.89
N SER A 75 -9.04 12.26 -6.98
CA SER A 75 -8.95 11.91 -5.55
C SER A 75 -9.88 10.76 -5.10
N SER A 76 -10.77 10.26 -5.97
CA SER A 76 -11.74 9.21 -5.66
C SER A 76 -11.65 7.99 -6.61
N ILE A 77 -11.92 6.80 -6.08
CA ILE A 77 -12.03 5.53 -6.82
C ILE A 77 -13.29 4.82 -6.33
N SER A 78 -14.11 4.36 -7.27
CA SER A 78 -15.26 3.50 -6.99
C SER A 78 -15.06 2.15 -7.69
N PHE A 79 -15.32 1.06 -6.99
CA PHE A 79 -15.15 -0.30 -7.49
C PHE A 79 -16.05 -1.31 -6.77
N ASP A 80 -16.24 -2.46 -7.40
CA ASP A 80 -16.94 -3.59 -6.78
C ASP A 80 -15.93 -4.56 -6.20
N MET A 81 -16.11 -4.95 -4.93
CA MET A 81 -15.31 -6.00 -4.31
C MET A 81 -15.50 -7.32 -5.09
N PRO A 82 -14.42 -8.09 -5.33
CA PRO A 82 -14.56 -9.41 -5.91
C PRO A 82 -15.50 -10.29 -5.09
N LEU A 83 -16.15 -11.25 -5.74
CA LEU A 83 -17.03 -12.20 -5.06
C LEU A 83 -16.22 -13.16 -4.20
N HIS A 84 -16.83 -13.68 -3.12
CA HIS A 84 -16.28 -14.72 -2.24
C HIS A 84 -14.95 -14.37 -1.53
N VAL A 85 -14.69 -13.09 -1.29
CA VAL A 85 -13.45 -12.60 -0.67
C VAL A 85 -13.39 -12.76 0.85
N GLU A 86 -14.48 -13.15 1.51
CA GLU A 86 -14.62 -13.14 2.98
C GLU A 86 -13.43 -13.80 3.71
N HIS A 87 -12.96 -14.94 3.21
CA HIS A 87 -11.89 -15.72 3.85
C HIS A 87 -10.51 -15.49 3.23
N GLN A 88 -10.47 -14.86 2.06
CA GLN A 88 -9.26 -14.63 1.27
C GLN A 88 -8.71 -13.22 1.44
N PHE A 89 -9.56 -12.23 1.68
CA PHE A 89 -9.15 -10.84 1.80
C PHE A 89 -8.25 -10.61 3.01
N LEU A 90 -7.14 -9.91 2.78
CA LEU A 90 -6.10 -9.62 3.76
C LEU A 90 -5.97 -8.13 4.05
N GLY A 91 -6.41 -7.29 3.13
CA GLY A 91 -6.33 -5.84 3.24
C GLY A 91 -6.29 -5.16 1.88
N MET A 92 -6.05 -3.86 1.91
CA MET A 92 -5.88 -3.03 0.70
C MET A 92 -4.53 -2.35 0.72
N THR A 93 -3.84 -2.38 -0.42
CA THR A 93 -2.66 -1.55 -0.65
C THR A 93 -3.07 -0.42 -1.59
N LEU A 94 -2.82 0.81 -1.16
CA LEU A 94 -3.12 2.03 -1.90
C LEU A 94 -1.83 2.69 -2.32
N TRP A 95 -1.80 3.22 -3.54
CA TRP A 95 -0.68 3.97 -4.09
C TRP A 95 -1.18 5.32 -4.57
N ALA A 96 -0.62 6.40 -4.07
CA ALA A 96 -0.92 7.76 -4.50
C ALA A 96 0.34 8.43 -5.04
N VAL A 97 0.24 9.04 -6.21
CA VAL A 97 1.23 9.98 -6.78
C VAL A 97 0.68 11.38 -6.56
N PHE A 98 1.48 12.23 -5.94
CA PHE A 98 1.06 13.58 -5.56
C PHE A 98 2.26 14.53 -5.62
N ALA A 99 1.96 15.82 -5.66
CA ALA A 99 2.93 16.91 -5.66
C ALA A 99 2.31 18.13 -4.98
N ALA A 100 3.13 19.03 -4.47
CA ALA A 100 2.68 20.32 -3.99
C ALA A 100 2.59 21.35 -5.12
N GLU A 101 1.74 22.36 -4.95
CA GLU A 101 1.66 23.50 -5.89
C GLU A 101 2.93 24.36 -5.86
N GLU A 102 3.65 24.33 -4.74
CA GLU A 102 4.88 25.06 -4.50
C GLU A 102 5.91 24.26 -3.69
N ASP A 103 7.16 24.67 -3.78
CA ASP A 103 8.23 24.15 -2.93
C ASP A 103 8.29 24.98 -1.64
N ARG A 104 8.28 24.31 -0.49
CA ARG A 104 8.43 24.96 0.82
C ARG A 104 9.45 24.19 1.64
N ASP A 105 10.20 24.91 2.47
CA ASP A 105 11.13 24.31 3.43
C ASP A 105 10.38 23.83 4.69
N GLU A 106 9.35 23.00 4.47
CA GLU A 106 8.53 22.41 5.52
C GLU A 106 8.21 20.94 5.22
N ARG A 107 7.87 20.20 6.28
CA ARG A 107 7.36 18.83 6.17
C ARG A 107 6.01 18.75 6.84
N VAL A 108 5.02 18.18 6.14
CA VAL A 108 3.67 18.00 6.69
C VAL A 108 3.35 16.54 6.93
N ILE A 109 2.33 16.29 7.74
CA ILE A 109 1.77 14.97 7.96
C ILE A 109 0.60 14.79 7.01
N SER A 110 0.71 13.85 6.08
CA SER A 110 -0.39 13.47 5.19
C SER A 110 -0.13 12.04 4.67
N PRO A 111 -1.10 11.32 4.07
CA PRO A 111 -2.54 11.63 3.93
C PRO A 111 -3.43 10.85 4.90
N ALA A 112 -4.75 11.03 4.83
CA ALA A 112 -5.75 10.11 5.37
C ALA A 112 -6.58 9.49 4.23
N ILE A 113 -7.18 8.32 4.47
CA ILE A 113 -8.03 7.64 3.50
C ILE A 113 -9.44 7.50 4.09
N ALA A 114 -10.45 7.93 3.34
CA ALA A 114 -11.84 7.63 3.64
C ALA A 114 -12.32 6.50 2.73
N ILE A 115 -13.14 5.60 3.28
CA ILE A 115 -13.66 4.42 2.59
C ILE A 115 -15.12 4.30 2.94
N SER A 116 -15.99 4.12 1.94
CA SER A 116 -17.40 3.87 2.12
C SER A 116 -17.76 2.57 1.42
N ASP A 117 -18.36 1.65 2.16
CA ASP A 117 -19.17 0.58 1.61
C ASP A 117 -20.59 1.12 1.46
N THR A 118 -20.90 1.50 0.21
CA THR A 118 -22.21 2.08 -0.14
C THR A 118 -23.32 1.05 -0.17
N THR A 119 -22.99 -0.24 -0.21
CA THR A 119 -23.96 -1.35 -0.20
C THR A 119 -24.52 -1.57 1.19
N ASN A 120 -23.65 -1.59 2.19
CA ASN A 120 -24.05 -1.80 3.59
C ASN A 120 -24.19 -0.49 4.38
N GLY A 121 -23.84 0.66 3.79
CA GLY A 121 -23.93 1.97 4.43
C GLY A 121 -22.91 2.14 5.57
N VAL A 122 -21.69 1.64 5.38
CA VAL A 122 -20.64 1.65 6.41
C VAL A 122 -19.43 2.43 5.92
N ASP A 123 -18.95 3.36 6.76
CA ASP A 123 -17.77 4.17 6.46
C ASP A 123 -16.60 3.84 7.39
N TRP A 124 -15.39 3.94 6.85
CA TRP A 124 -14.13 3.85 7.58
C TRP A 124 -13.23 5.05 7.26
N THR A 125 -12.46 5.47 8.26
CA THR A 125 -11.36 6.40 8.08
C THR A 125 -10.07 5.73 8.50
N PHE A 126 -9.15 5.60 7.56
CA PHE A 126 -7.84 5.03 7.78
C PHE A 126 -6.80 6.15 7.88
N ARG A 127 -6.13 6.21 9.04
CA ARG A 127 -4.98 7.07 9.26
C ARG A 127 -3.69 6.24 9.11
N PRO A 128 -2.89 6.47 8.07
CA PRO A 128 -1.62 5.79 7.83
C PRO A 128 -0.63 5.97 8.96
N THR A 129 0.49 5.25 8.90
CA THR A 129 1.61 5.57 9.78
C THR A 129 2.26 6.86 9.28
N THR A 130 2.46 7.82 10.19
CA THR A 130 2.97 9.16 9.89
C THR A 130 4.48 9.15 9.59
N ALA A 131 4.86 9.75 8.47
CA ALA A 131 6.18 10.32 8.24
C ALA A 131 5.98 11.74 7.67
N GLY A 132 6.92 12.65 7.97
CA GLY A 132 6.86 14.01 7.41
C GLY A 132 7.19 14.00 5.93
N ILE A 133 6.24 14.39 5.09
CA ILE A 133 6.41 14.48 3.63
C ILE A 133 6.98 15.86 3.28
N LEU A 134 7.97 15.90 2.40
CA LEU A 134 8.51 17.15 1.87
C LEU A 134 7.47 17.87 0.99
N VAL A 135 7.29 19.16 1.23
CA VAL A 135 6.48 20.01 0.35
C VAL A 135 7.30 20.38 -0.89
N THR A 136 7.04 19.68 -1.99
CA THR A 136 7.72 19.91 -3.26
C THR A 136 6.82 19.73 -4.47
N ARG A 137 7.11 20.51 -5.52
CA ARG A 137 6.52 20.38 -6.86
C ARG A 137 6.90 19.10 -7.59
N GLN A 138 7.95 18.41 -7.14
CA GLN A 138 8.34 17.13 -7.73
C GLN A 138 7.33 16.05 -7.36
N GLU A 139 6.78 15.37 -8.37
CA GLU A 139 5.90 14.23 -8.15
C GLU A 139 6.62 13.11 -7.41
N HIS A 140 5.95 12.61 -6.37
CA HIS A 140 6.42 11.49 -5.59
C HIS A 140 5.23 10.64 -5.14
N SER A 141 5.55 9.45 -4.65
CA SER A 141 4.56 8.44 -4.32
C SER A 141 4.52 8.16 -2.83
N TRP A 142 3.31 7.89 -2.36
CA TRP A 142 3.05 7.29 -1.07
C TRP A 142 2.25 6.00 -1.28
N VAL A 143 2.73 4.93 -0.67
CA VAL A 143 2.10 3.61 -0.67
C VAL A 143 1.70 3.30 0.76
N SER A 144 0.46 2.87 0.96
CA SER A 144 0.03 2.43 2.28
C SER A 144 -0.74 1.14 2.23
N HIS A 145 -0.38 0.26 3.15
CA HIS A 145 -1.12 -0.95 3.39
C HIS A 145 -2.07 -0.75 4.57
N MET A 146 -3.35 -1.02 4.33
CA MET A 146 -4.39 -1.10 5.33
C MET A 146 -4.80 -2.57 5.52
N PRO A 147 -4.52 -3.17 6.68
CA PRO A 147 -4.86 -4.56 6.94
C PRO A 147 -6.37 -4.76 7.10
N LYS A 148 -6.85 -5.98 6.83
CA LYS A 148 -8.26 -6.38 6.99
C LYS A 148 -8.81 -6.05 8.37
N SER A 149 -7.97 -6.07 9.42
CA SER A 149 -8.37 -5.74 10.79
C SER A 149 -8.95 -4.32 10.97
N TYR A 150 -8.76 -3.40 10.01
CA TYR A 150 -9.41 -2.08 10.02
C TYR A 150 -10.88 -2.12 9.61
N PHE A 151 -11.30 -3.14 8.86
CA PHE A 151 -12.69 -3.32 8.45
C PHE A 151 -13.43 -4.03 9.57
N ARG A 152 -14.06 -3.25 10.45
CA ARG A 152 -14.86 -3.78 11.57
C ARG A 152 -16.17 -4.44 11.13
N TYR A 153 -16.67 -4.11 9.94
CA TYR A 153 -17.81 -4.76 9.34
C TYR A 153 -17.31 -5.83 8.36
N PRO A 154 -17.79 -7.09 8.42
CA PRO A 154 -17.34 -8.15 7.54
C PRO A 154 -17.60 -7.83 6.06
N LEU A 155 -16.56 -7.92 5.24
CA LEU A 155 -16.67 -7.86 3.77
C LEU A 155 -16.95 -9.28 3.24
N LYS A 156 -18.12 -9.48 2.62
CA LYS A 156 -18.59 -10.75 2.05
C LYS A 156 -18.19 -10.91 0.58
N GLY A 157 -17.95 -9.79 -0.11
CA GLY A 157 -17.70 -9.72 -1.54
C GLY A 157 -18.93 -9.25 -2.33
N GLY A 158 -18.68 -8.51 -3.40
CA GLY A 158 -19.71 -7.85 -4.20
C GLY A 158 -20.15 -6.47 -3.68
N GLU A 159 -19.61 -5.99 -2.56
CA GLU A 159 -19.89 -4.65 -2.06
C GLU A 159 -19.38 -3.58 -3.02
N ARG A 160 -20.19 -2.54 -3.21
CA ARG A 160 -19.79 -1.33 -3.92
C ARG A 160 -19.01 -0.41 -2.97
N MET A 161 -17.71 -0.30 -3.23
CA MET A 161 -16.78 0.50 -2.47
C MET A 161 -16.53 1.85 -3.13
N GLU A 162 -16.45 2.90 -2.33
CA GLU A 162 -15.93 4.20 -2.70
C GLU A 162 -14.77 4.57 -1.77
N VAL A 163 -13.69 5.08 -2.33
CA VAL A 163 -12.47 5.41 -1.59
C VAL A 163 -12.03 6.80 -2.00
N TRP A 164 -11.60 7.59 -1.01
CA TRP A 164 -11.07 8.94 -1.20
C TRP A 164 -9.75 9.11 -0.47
N ILE A 165 -8.82 9.81 -1.11
CA ILE A 165 -7.64 10.32 -0.42
C ILE A 165 -7.94 11.74 0.04
N ASN A 166 -7.85 11.94 1.35
CA ASN A 166 -7.86 13.24 1.97
C ASN A 166 -6.41 13.65 2.19
N ILE A 167 -5.89 14.45 1.25
CA ILE A 167 -4.60 15.12 1.36
C ILE A 167 -4.87 16.61 1.59
N GLU A 168 -4.16 17.21 2.54
CA GLU A 168 -4.31 18.63 2.85
C GLU A 168 -3.44 19.47 1.90
N GLU A 169 -3.81 20.74 1.72
CA GLU A 169 -2.97 21.73 1.05
C GLU A 169 -1.55 21.74 1.68
N PRO A 170 -0.48 21.92 0.89
CA PRO A 170 -0.48 22.38 -0.50
C PRO A 170 -0.45 21.24 -1.54
N PHE A 171 -0.82 20.00 -1.18
CA PHE A 171 -0.67 18.85 -2.06
C PHE A 171 -1.90 18.58 -2.93
N GLU A 172 -1.63 18.07 -4.13
CA GLU A 172 -2.63 17.59 -5.08
C GLU A 172 -2.31 16.15 -5.48
N VAL A 173 -3.31 15.26 -5.38
CA VAL A 173 -3.21 13.89 -5.89
C VAL A 173 -3.36 13.89 -7.40
N LYS A 174 -2.33 13.43 -8.11
CA LYS A 174 -2.29 13.36 -9.58
C LYS A 174 -2.85 12.05 -10.09
N LYS A 175 -2.37 10.94 -9.53
CA LYS A 175 -2.75 9.58 -9.90
C LYS A 175 -2.86 8.76 -8.64
N TRP A 176 -3.77 7.80 -8.59
CA TRP A 176 -3.72 6.82 -7.53
C TRP A 176 -4.37 5.50 -7.93
N GLY A 177 -4.11 4.47 -7.13
CA GLY A 177 -4.63 3.15 -7.37
C GLY A 177 -4.74 2.28 -6.14
N ILE A 178 -5.54 1.23 -6.26
CA ILE A 178 -5.85 0.27 -5.21
C ILE A 178 -5.55 -1.14 -5.72
N HIS A 179 -4.87 -1.90 -4.87
CA HIS A 179 -4.66 -3.32 -5.00
C HIS A 179 -5.29 -4.01 -3.80
N LEU A 180 -6.18 -4.96 -4.06
CA LEU A 180 -6.74 -5.82 -3.02
C LEU A 180 -5.75 -6.94 -2.73
N VAL A 181 -5.37 -7.07 -1.48
CA VAL A 181 -4.48 -8.14 -1.03
C VAL A 181 -5.35 -9.31 -0.62
N CYS A 182 -5.17 -10.45 -1.29
CA CYS A 182 -5.83 -11.70 -0.97
C CYS A 182 -4.79 -12.79 -0.69
N LYS A 183 -5.17 -13.83 0.06
CA LYS A 183 -4.35 -15.03 0.19
C LYS A 183 -4.08 -15.58 -1.22
N PRO A 184 -2.85 -16.02 -1.51
CA PRO A 184 -2.62 -16.79 -2.72
C PRO A 184 -3.57 -17.97 -2.70
N ASP A 185 -4.31 -18.19 -3.80
CA ASP A 185 -5.07 -19.42 -3.97
C ASP A 185 -4.06 -20.56 -3.87
N ILE A 186 -4.09 -21.30 -2.75
CA ILE A 186 -3.37 -22.57 -2.69
C ILE A 186 -4.11 -23.45 -3.67
N THR A 187 -3.57 -23.55 -4.88
CA THR A 187 -4.14 -24.46 -5.87
C THR A 187 -4.04 -25.87 -5.32
N LYS A 188 -4.92 -26.78 -5.74
CA LYS A 188 -4.87 -28.19 -5.31
C LYS A 188 -3.48 -28.81 -5.56
N ASP A 189 -2.77 -28.30 -6.56
CA ASP A 189 -1.42 -28.71 -6.92
C ASP A 189 -0.38 -28.31 -5.85
N ASP A 190 -0.48 -27.09 -5.31
CA ASP A 190 0.39 -26.62 -4.21
C ASP A 190 0.18 -27.44 -2.93
N LEU A 191 -1.07 -27.83 -2.64
CA LEU A 191 -1.40 -28.69 -1.51
C LEU A 191 -0.83 -30.10 -1.69
N GLN A 192 -0.83 -30.62 -2.91
CA GLN A 192 -0.33 -31.95 -3.24
C GLN A 192 1.20 -32.02 -3.16
N VAL A 193 1.90 -30.96 -3.62
CA VAL A 193 3.36 -30.79 -3.44
C VAL A 193 3.73 -30.67 -1.96
N SER A 194 2.95 -29.91 -1.19
CA SER A 194 3.17 -29.75 0.27
C SER A 194 3.04 -31.09 1.02
N ILE A 195 2.04 -31.90 0.66
CA ILE A 195 1.81 -33.23 1.25
C ILE A 195 2.90 -34.22 0.82
N GLN A 196 3.37 -34.17 -0.43
CA GLN A 196 4.49 -35.00 -0.89
C GLN A 196 5.79 -34.66 -0.16
N MET A 197 6.09 -33.37 0.03
CA MET A 197 7.28 -32.91 0.75
C MET A 197 7.25 -33.31 2.23
N ALA A 198 6.08 -33.27 2.88
CA ALA A 198 5.92 -33.72 4.25
C ALA A 198 6.13 -35.25 4.40
N ARG A 199 5.70 -36.04 3.42
CA ARG A 199 5.86 -37.51 3.40
C ARG A 199 7.27 -37.99 3.04
N MET A 200 8.11 -37.12 2.48
CA MET A 200 9.52 -37.44 2.19
C MET A 200 10.45 -37.20 3.38
N ASN A 201 9.96 -36.55 4.44
CA ASN A 201 10.72 -36.21 5.64
C ASN A 201 10.32 -37.07 6.87
N GLU A 202 9.52 -38.11 6.66
CA GLU A 202 9.26 -39.22 7.60
C GLU A 202 10.03 -40.47 7.14
#